data_AF-A0A1F7Z555-F1
#
_entry.id   AF-A0A1F7Z555-F1
#
_cell.length_a   1.000
_cell.length_b   1.000
_cell.length_c   1.000
_cell.angle_alpha   90.00
_cell.angle_beta   90.00
_cell.angle_gamma   90.00
#
_symmetry.space_group_name_H-M   'P 1'
#
loop_
_entity.id
_entity.type
_entity.pdbx_description
1 polymer ?
#
loop_
_entity_poly.entity_id
_entity_poly.type
_entity_poly.pdbx_seq_one_letter_code
_entity_poly.pdbx_strand_id
1 'polypeptide(L)'
;MRRILTVILSLGIVGAVVFGITQAFFSDTETSTGNILQAGSLDLKIDNTCYYNGRACVDGRWIGNNEHDNFNGNDVCSCSWKSKDLDGELFFDLHDLKPGDWEEDTISFDIENPAWLCGDAVLTANDDVTCTNPEQKDEQGLCEDPGAGLGELAKNLNFVFWVDDGDNVFETDEAEGVLHRGTAETVFGGQDKWLKGDAGSSFAPIGPRTFYIAKYFCFGEIGETPLAQDDGAPAERGSGFTCDGSKLDNQTQTDNLIVDFKFYAEQSRHNDDFSCTGERPSITPSPSPSPTLSPTPPLSCNNADVMLVLDRSGSIDSGELATLKTAAKSFVDTLALSSTGNHAGQSSFSTTGSLDHHLSDNSVTLKAAIDALVSSNFTNLKEGIELATGEQANPGDGHDRADVTSPDKMVIITDGNPNRPLDGDPPPDVDAKNAADAAKAAGIEIFVVGIGGDVDATYLTNDIATAGAGHYFSGANYTDLQTILDNLDLCH
;
A
#
# COMPACT_ATOMS: atom_id res chain seq x y z
N MET A 1 -62.39 -17.44 -82.75
CA MET A 1 -61.61 -17.53 -81.49
C MET A 1 -60.24 -16.86 -81.67
N ARG A 2 -60.22 -15.55 -81.91
CA ARG A 2 -59.01 -14.77 -82.28
C ARG A 2 -58.91 -13.43 -81.52
N ARG A 3 -59.61 -13.29 -80.38
CA ARG A 3 -59.69 -12.03 -79.62
C ARG A 3 -59.60 -12.15 -78.09
N ILE A 4 -59.24 -13.31 -77.53
CA ILE A 4 -59.13 -13.49 -76.06
C ILE A 4 -57.70 -13.91 -75.63
N LEU A 5 -56.86 -14.42 -76.53
CA LEU A 5 -55.48 -14.84 -76.19
C LEU A 5 -54.43 -13.71 -76.24
N THR A 6 -54.74 -12.56 -76.86
CA THR A 6 -53.75 -11.48 -77.01
C THR A 6 -53.74 -10.48 -75.84
N VAL A 7 -54.78 -10.46 -75.00
CA VAL A 7 -54.87 -9.53 -73.84
C VAL A 7 -54.16 -10.10 -72.61
N ILE A 8 -54.03 -11.42 -72.49
CA ILE A 8 -53.32 -12.06 -71.37
C ILE A 8 -51.80 -12.00 -71.57
N LEU A 9 -51.30 -11.93 -72.81
CA LEU A 9 -49.86 -11.82 -73.08
C LEU A 9 -49.30 -10.38 -72.93
N SER A 10 -50.15 -9.35 -73.00
CA SER A 10 -49.75 -7.95 -72.83
C SER A 10 -49.81 -7.44 -71.38
N LEU A 11 -50.42 -8.21 -70.46
CA LEU A 11 -50.36 -7.93 -69.01
C LEU A 11 -49.23 -8.68 -68.29
N GLY A 12 -48.58 -9.65 -68.97
CA GLY A 12 -47.41 -10.37 -68.45
C GLY A 12 -46.05 -9.72 -68.75
N ILE A 13 -46.00 -8.61 -69.50
CA ILE A 13 -44.73 -8.00 -69.96
C ILE A 13 -44.60 -6.51 -69.57
N VAL A 14 -45.52 -5.94 -68.79
CA VAL A 14 -45.39 -4.56 -68.24
C VAL A 14 -44.98 -4.54 -66.76
N GLY A 15 -44.90 -5.70 -66.09
CA GLY A 15 -44.33 -5.82 -64.75
C GLY A 15 -42.87 -6.27 -64.72
N ALA A 16 -42.12 -6.15 -65.83
CA ALA A 16 -40.83 -6.80 -65.99
C ALA A 16 -39.62 -5.89 -66.21
N VAL A 17 -39.77 -4.56 -66.30
CA VAL A 17 -38.58 -3.69 -66.44
C VAL A 17 -38.81 -2.35 -65.75
N VAL A 18 -37.87 -2.02 -64.85
CA VAL A 18 -37.65 -0.74 -64.13
C VAL A 18 -38.31 -0.60 -62.74
N PHE A 19 -37.79 -1.38 -61.78
CA PHE A 19 -37.18 -0.93 -60.51
C PHE A 19 -36.61 -2.22 -59.89
N GLY A 20 -35.34 -2.58 -60.07
CA GLY A 20 -34.24 -1.98 -59.30
C GLY A 20 -34.59 -2.14 -57.81
N ILE A 21 -34.13 -3.15 -57.09
CA ILE A 21 -32.76 -3.60 -56.85
C ILE A 21 -32.88 -5.01 -56.21
N THR A 22 -31.88 -5.85 -56.42
CA THR A 22 -31.63 -7.16 -55.78
C THR A 22 -32.40 -7.43 -54.48
N GLN A 23 -33.49 -8.22 -54.56
CA GLN A 23 -33.85 -9.08 -53.43
C GLN A 23 -33.19 -10.43 -53.71
N ALA A 24 -31.88 -10.46 -53.48
CA ALA A 24 -31.27 -11.73 -53.23
C ALA A 24 -31.96 -12.27 -51.97
N PHE A 25 -32.66 -13.39 -52.09
CA PHE A 25 -32.97 -14.23 -50.94
C PHE A 25 -31.65 -14.89 -50.48
N PHE A 26 -30.71 -14.06 -50.05
CA PHE A 26 -29.74 -14.44 -49.03
C PHE A 26 -30.43 -14.08 -47.72
N SER A 27 -31.19 -15.01 -47.15
CA SER A 27 -31.41 -14.97 -45.70
C SER A 27 -30.12 -15.43 -45.05
N ASP A 28 -29.10 -14.59 -45.13
CA ASP A 28 -28.04 -14.66 -44.17
C ASP A 28 -28.49 -13.80 -42.99
N THR A 29 -28.85 -14.47 -41.90
CA THR A 29 -28.93 -13.81 -40.62
C THR A 29 -27.57 -14.00 -39.99
N GLU A 30 -26.70 -13.00 -40.14
CA GLU A 30 -25.42 -12.95 -39.45
C GLU A 30 -25.70 -12.73 -37.96
N THR A 31 -25.97 -13.83 -37.27
CA THR A 31 -26.30 -13.81 -35.86
C THR A 31 -25.00 -13.96 -35.10
N SER A 32 -24.47 -12.85 -34.63
CA SER A 32 -23.31 -12.84 -33.74
C SER A 32 -23.73 -13.27 -32.33
N THR A 33 -24.02 -14.56 -32.16
CA THR A 33 -24.34 -15.18 -30.86
C THR A 33 -23.08 -15.77 -30.25
N GLY A 34 -22.78 -15.42 -29.01
CA GLY A 34 -21.54 -15.80 -28.35
C GLY A 34 -20.40 -14.78 -28.51
N ASN A 35 -20.70 -13.55 -28.96
CA ASN A 35 -19.77 -12.44 -28.80
C ASN A 35 -19.59 -12.14 -27.32
N ILE A 36 -18.52 -12.67 -26.73
CA ILE A 36 -18.07 -12.28 -25.41
C ILE A 36 -17.01 -11.21 -25.64
N LEU A 37 -17.33 -9.95 -25.34
CA LEU A 37 -16.32 -8.92 -25.10
C LEU A 37 -15.82 -9.16 -23.67
N GLN A 38 -14.84 -10.04 -23.53
CA GLN A 38 -14.12 -10.21 -22.28
C GLN A 38 -12.98 -9.22 -22.29
N ALA A 39 -13.12 -8.13 -21.53
CA ALA A 39 -11.95 -7.34 -21.18
C ALA A 39 -11.01 -8.25 -20.40
N GLY A 40 -9.75 -8.34 -20.83
CA GLY A 40 -8.72 -8.89 -19.95
C GLY A 40 -8.56 -7.94 -18.76
N SER A 41 -8.40 -8.49 -17.55
CA SER A 41 -7.91 -7.71 -16.42
C SER A 41 -6.43 -7.40 -16.64
N LEU A 42 -6.03 -6.17 -16.33
CA LEU A 42 -4.63 -5.81 -16.15
C LEU A 42 -4.41 -5.79 -14.64
N ASP A 43 -3.81 -6.84 -14.12
CA ASP A 43 -3.55 -7.03 -12.69
C ASP A 43 -2.06 -7.32 -12.53
N LEU A 44 -1.32 -6.36 -11.97
CA LEU A 44 0.11 -6.47 -11.73
C LEU A 44 0.31 -6.98 -10.31
N LYS A 45 0.84 -8.21 -10.17
CA LYS A 45 1.23 -8.75 -8.86
C LYS A 45 2.74 -8.78 -8.75
N ILE A 46 3.23 -8.57 -7.54
CA ILE A 46 4.65 -8.51 -7.24
C ILE A 46 4.97 -9.46 -6.09
N ASP A 47 6.06 -10.19 -6.21
CA ASP A 47 6.67 -10.94 -5.12
C ASP A 47 8.15 -10.61 -4.97
N ASN A 48 8.70 -11.01 -3.83
CA ASN A 48 10.12 -10.85 -3.55
C ASN A 48 10.66 -12.08 -2.84
N THR A 49 11.85 -12.50 -3.26
CA THR A 49 12.65 -13.50 -2.54
C THR A 49 14.01 -12.91 -2.25
N CYS A 50 14.37 -12.81 -0.96
CA CYS A 50 15.59 -12.14 -0.49
C CYS A 50 16.54 -13.10 0.22
N TYR A 51 17.83 -12.78 0.16
CA TYR A 51 18.92 -13.45 0.83
C TYR A 51 19.84 -12.43 1.49
N TYR A 52 20.09 -12.57 2.79
CA TYR A 52 21.02 -11.70 3.52
C TYR A 52 22.25 -12.49 3.96
N ASN A 53 23.45 -12.04 3.56
CA ASN A 53 24.71 -12.73 3.81
C ASN A 53 24.63 -14.25 3.49
N GLY A 54 23.97 -14.59 2.39
CA GLY A 54 23.76 -15.96 1.91
C GLY A 54 22.68 -16.78 2.64
N ARG A 55 21.89 -16.18 3.54
CA ARG A 55 20.77 -16.82 4.23
C ARG A 55 19.46 -16.42 3.57
N ALA A 56 18.63 -17.39 3.21
CA ALA A 56 17.32 -17.13 2.61
C ALA A 56 16.31 -16.67 3.68
N CYS A 57 15.46 -15.70 3.36
CA CYS A 57 14.28 -15.42 4.19
C CYS A 57 13.12 -16.34 3.78
N VAL A 58 12.71 -17.25 4.67
CA VAL A 58 11.63 -18.21 4.41
C VAL A 58 10.63 -18.19 5.55
N ASP A 59 9.37 -17.96 5.24
CA ASP A 59 8.27 -17.87 6.22
C ASP A 59 8.59 -16.93 7.40
N GLY A 60 9.21 -15.78 7.07
CA GLY A 60 9.58 -14.74 8.02
C GLY A 60 10.78 -15.06 8.91
N ARG A 61 11.62 -16.04 8.52
CA ARG A 61 12.84 -16.40 9.26
C ARG A 61 14.04 -16.63 8.35
N TRP A 62 15.21 -16.27 8.84
CA TRP A 62 16.47 -16.56 8.16
C TRP A 62 16.82 -18.05 8.24
N ILE A 63 16.99 -18.68 7.08
CA ILE A 63 17.36 -20.10 6.92
C ILE A 63 18.71 -20.20 6.19
N GLY A 64 19.60 -21.03 6.73
CA GLY A 64 20.94 -21.26 6.17
C GLY A 64 22.03 -21.15 7.23
N ASN A 65 23.23 -21.61 6.90
CA ASN A 65 24.41 -21.44 7.74
C ASN A 65 25.38 -20.52 6.98
N ASN A 66 25.80 -19.41 7.59
CA ASN A 66 26.94 -18.64 7.12
C ASN A 66 28.05 -18.68 8.19
N GLU A 67 29.31 -18.61 7.77
CA GLU A 67 30.47 -18.63 8.66
C GLU A 67 30.71 -17.29 9.37
N HIS A 68 30.02 -16.23 8.95
CA HIS A 68 30.29 -14.86 9.40
C HIS A 68 29.55 -14.46 10.69
N ASP A 69 28.46 -15.13 11.07
CA ASP A 69 27.55 -14.58 12.09
C ASP A 69 27.23 -15.58 13.21
N ASN A 70 27.39 -15.16 14.48
CA ASN A 70 26.82 -15.82 15.67
C ASN A 70 25.29 -15.60 15.74
N PHE A 71 24.60 -15.82 14.63
CA PHE A 71 23.20 -15.52 14.47
C PHE A 71 22.38 -16.74 14.91
N ASN A 72 21.47 -16.54 15.86
CA ASN A 72 20.58 -17.60 16.30
C ASN A 72 19.48 -17.75 15.23
N GLY A 73 19.20 -18.96 14.74
CA GLY A 73 18.19 -19.23 13.68
C GLY A 73 16.72 -18.93 14.06
N ASN A 74 16.48 -17.99 14.98
CA ASN A 74 15.18 -17.51 15.43
C ASN A 74 14.93 -16.03 15.05
N ASP A 75 15.89 -15.34 14.43
CA ASP A 75 15.74 -13.94 14.06
C ASP A 75 14.75 -13.80 12.88
N VAL A 76 13.91 -12.77 12.96
CA VAL A 76 12.81 -12.51 12.03
C VAL A 76 13.34 -11.81 10.79
N CYS A 77 12.75 -12.10 9.63
CA CYS A 77 12.97 -11.37 8.38
C CYS A 77 11.62 -11.05 7.74
N SER A 78 11.56 -9.95 6.98
CA SER A 78 10.32 -9.47 6.34
C SER A 78 10.48 -9.30 4.82
N CYS A 79 11.71 -9.42 4.29
CA CYS A 79 12.03 -9.12 2.89
C CYS A 79 11.54 -10.15 1.86
N SER A 80 10.88 -11.26 2.26
CA SER A 80 10.33 -12.25 1.32
C SER A 80 8.82 -12.45 1.50
N TRP A 81 8.07 -12.38 0.41
CA TRP A 81 6.63 -12.57 0.37
C TRP A 81 6.17 -13.10 -0.97
N LYS A 82 4.95 -13.62 -0.99
CA LYS A 82 4.30 -14.17 -2.20
C LYS A 82 3.60 -13.09 -3.00
N SER A 83 3.33 -13.42 -4.26
CA SER A 83 2.72 -12.56 -5.28
C SER A 83 1.42 -11.93 -4.78
N LYS A 84 1.40 -10.59 -4.71
CA LYS A 84 0.26 -9.76 -4.27
C LYS A 84 0.36 -8.32 -4.80
N ASP A 85 -0.66 -7.52 -4.56
CA ASP A 85 -0.56 -6.06 -4.68
C ASP A 85 0.31 -5.53 -3.54
N LEU A 86 1.17 -4.55 -3.83
CA LEU A 86 1.99 -3.95 -2.78
C LEU A 86 1.11 -3.13 -1.83
N ASP A 87 1.20 -3.45 -0.54
CA ASP A 87 0.49 -2.83 0.58
C ASP A 87 1.44 -2.73 1.79
N GLY A 88 2.62 -2.12 1.57
CA GLY A 88 3.61 -1.85 2.61
C GLY A 88 4.70 -2.92 2.79
N GLU A 89 4.89 -3.82 1.83
CA GLU A 89 5.99 -4.79 1.88
C GLU A 89 7.35 -4.13 1.69
N LEU A 90 8.37 -4.68 2.37
CA LEU A 90 9.69 -4.08 2.49
C LEU A 90 10.72 -4.88 1.70
N PHE A 91 11.25 -4.35 0.60
CA PHE A 91 12.29 -5.02 -0.20
C PHE A 91 13.61 -5.20 0.56
N PHE A 92 13.80 -4.49 1.68
CA PHE A 92 14.88 -4.71 2.62
C PHE A 92 14.44 -4.12 3.97
N ASP A 93 14.83 -4.77 5.06
CA ASP A 93 14.48 -4.35 6.43
C ASP A 93 15.57 -4.83 7.38
N LEU A 94 16.58 -3.98 7.57
CA LEU A 94 17.83 -4.33 8.25
C LEU A 94 18.08 -3.37 9.41
N HIS A 95 18.14 -3.93 10.62
CA HIS A 95 18.32 -3.16 11.85
C HIS A 95 19.76 -3.20 12.41
N ASP A 96 20.62 -4.09 11.90
CA ASP A 96 22.00 -4.27 12.38
C ASP A 96 22.94 -4.57 11.20
N LEU A 97 23.17 -3.52 10.40
CA LEU A 97 24.02 -3.57 9.21
C LEU A 97 25.49 -3.37 9.58
N LYS A 98 26.36 -4.32 9.17
CA LYS A 98 27.80 -4.31 9.47
C LYS A 98 28.62 -4.17 8.20
N PRO A 99 29.80 -3.52 8.26
CA PRO A 99 30.68 -3.42 7.10
C PRO A 99 30.94 -4.77 6.43
N GLY A 100 30.63 -4.86 5.14
CA GLY A 100 30.76 -6.08 4.34
C GLY A 100 29.48 -6.91 4.25
N ASP A 101 28.41 -6.51 4.94
CA ASP A 101 27.09 -7.13 4.80
C ASP A 101 26.50 -6.82 3.42
N TRP A 102 25.78 -7.80 2.88
CA TRP A 102 25.16 -7.73 1.57
C TRP A 102 23.83 -8.48 1.55
N GLU A 103 22.95 -8.08 0.63
CA GLU A 103 21.68 -8.75 0.38
C GLU A 103 21.41 -8.84 -1.12
N GLU A 104 20.68 -9.89 -1.48
CA GLU A 104 20.29 -10.24 -2.83
C GLU A 104 18.79 -10.48 -2.89
N ASP A 105 18.11 -9.88 -3.88
CA ASP A 105 16.68 -10.10 -4.09
C ASP A 105 16.33 -10.45 -5.52
N THR A 106 15.37 -11.36 -5.66
CA THR A 106 14.62 -11.59 -6.89
C THR A 106 13.25 -10.94 -6.76
N ILE A 107 13.03 -9.84 -7.46
CA ILE A 107 11.74 -9.15 -7.54
C ILE A 107 11.00 -9.64 -8.78
N SER A 108 9.85 -10.28 -8.58
CA SER A 108 9.05 -10.83 -9.68
C SER A 108 7.85 -9.95 -9.99
N PHE A 109 7.59 -9.72 -11.28
CA PHE A 109 6.44 -8.98 -11.77
C PHE A 109 5.56 -9.93 -12.60
N ASP A 110 4.41 -10.29 -12.05
CA ASP A 110 3.43 -11.16 -12.68
C ASP A 110 2.31 -10.33 -13.32
N ILE A 111 2.10 -10.51 -14.61
CA ILE A 111 1.00 -9.87 -15.33
C ILE A 111 0.46 -10.76 -16.45
N GLU A 112 -0.85 -10.92 -16.51
CA GLU A 112 -1.49 -11.84 -17.46
C GLU A 112 -1.43 -11.34 -18.92
N ASN A 113 -1.41 -10.02 -19.10
CA ASN A 113 -1.50 -9.38 -20.41
C ASN A 113 -0.26 -8.51 -20.66
N PRO A 114 0.28 -8.48 -21.90
CA PRO A 114 1.40 -7.63 -22.24
C PRO A 114 1.20 -6.17 -21.84
N ALA A 115 2.17 -5.62 -21.12
CA ALA A 115 2.07 -4.30 -20.52
C ALA A 115 3.42 -3.59 -20.44
N TRP A 116 3.38 -2.27 -20.53
CA TRP A 116 4.47 -1.39 -20.13
C TRP A 116 4.57 -1.39 -18.60
N LEU A 117 5.78 -1.37 -18.06
CA LEU A 117 6.04 -1.37 -16.62
C LEU A 117 6.82 -0.11 -16.25
N CYS A 118 6.31 0.63 -15.28
CA CYS A 118 6.97 1.81 -14.75
C CYS A 118 7.14 1.66 -13.24
N GLY A 119 8.18 2.29 -12.70
CA GLY A 119 8.44 2.29 -11.27
C GLY A 119 9.10 3.58 -10.78
N ASP A 120 8.78 3.91 -9.54
CA ASP A 120 9.39 4.98 -8.76
C ASP A 120 10.03 4.34 -7.52
N ALA A 121 11.24 4.79 -7.20
CA ALA A 121 11.92 4.46 -5.94
C ALA A 121 12.44 5.77 -5.37
N VAL A 122 11.99 6.13 -4.18
CA VAL A 122 12.24 7.44 -3.59
C VAL A 122 12.88 7.27 -2.22
N LEU A 123 14.07 7.84 -2.04
CA LEU A 123 14.70 7.96 -0.73
C LEU A 123 13.86 8.93 0.14
N THR A 124 13.13 8.39 1.12
CA THR A 124 12.21 9.13 1.99
C THR A 124 12.82 9.48 3.35
N ALA A 125 13.85 8.75 3.78
CA ALA A 125 14.69 9.13 4.91
C ALA A 125 16.17 8.82 4.61
N ASN A 126 17.05 9.72 5.04
CA ASN A 126 18.50 9.54 5.06
C ASN A 126 19.05 10.34 6.24
N ASP A 127 18.68 9.92 7.43
CA ASP A 127 18.86 10.69 8.65
C ASP A 127 20.06 10.14 9.40
N ASP A 128 20.90 11.04 9.91
CA ASP A 128 21.79 10.71 11.02
C ASP A 128 20.90 10.82 12.28
N VAL A 129 20.82 9.75 13.07
CA VAL A 129 19.81 9.65 14.14
C VAL A 129 20.42 10.01 15.50
N THR A 130 21.57 9.42 15.85
CA THR A 130 22.24 9.72 17.12
C THR A 130 23.74 9.43 17.10
N CYS A 131 24.53 10.45 17.38
CA CYS A 131 25.98 10.26 17.53
C CYS A 131 26.41 9.49 18.78
N THR A 132 26.74 8.20 18.63
CA THR A 132 27.17 7.34 19.75
C THR A 132 28.70 7.18 19.79
N ASN A 133 29.25 6.54 20.84
CA ASN A 133 30.64 6.07 20.79
C ASN A 133 30.61 4.62 20.28
N PRO A 134 31.29 4.27 19.17
CA PRO A 134 32.54 4.83 18.64
C PRO A 134 32.47 5.91 17.54
N GLU A 135 31.32 6.18 16.93
CA GLU A 135 31.10 7.16 15.85
C GLU A 135 31.72 8.55 16.16
N GLN A 136 31.48 9.10 17.36
CA GLN A 136 32.07 10.37 17.85
C GLN A 136 33.60 10.45 17.73
N LYS A 137 34.27 9.30 17.82
CA LYS A 137 35.74 9.21 17.77
C LYS A 137 36.26 9.31 16.34
N ASP A 138 35.53 8.75 15.38
CA ASP A 138 35.93 8.72 13.97
C ASP A 138 35.57 10.04 13.27
N GLU A 139 34.50 10.71 13.71
CA GLU A 139 34.11 12.05 13.26
C GLU A 139 34.91 13.21 13.89
N GLN A 140 35.88 12.91 14.76
CA GLN A 140 36.78 13.90 15.37
C GLN A 140 36.05 15.03 16.13
N GLY A 141 34.84 14.77 16.63
CA GLY A 141 34.04 15.75 17.36
C GLY A 141 33.32 16.78 16.48
N LEU A 142 33.15 16.50 15.18
CA LEU A 142 32.34 17.30 14.25
C LEU A 142 30.83 16.96 14.29
N CYS A 143 30.42 16.10 15.21
CA CYS A 143 29.04 15.72 15.47
C CYS A 143 28.21 16.91 15.99
N GLU A 144 27.87 17.84 15.10
CA GLU A 144 26.98 18.96 15.36
C GLU A 144 25.61 18.68 14.71
N ASP A 145 24.65 18.30 15.56
CA ASP A 145 23.18 18.20 15.32
C ASP A 145 22.77 17.52 13.98
N PRO A 146 22.37 16.23 14.02
CA PRO A 146 22.36 15.31 12.87
C PRO A 146 21.17 15.46 11.90
N GLY A 147 20.67 16.67 11.70
CA GLY A 147 19.38 16.97 11.09
C GLY A 147 19.01 16.14 9.84
N ALA A 148 17.69 15.91 9.67
CA ALA A 148 17.12 15.08 8.61
C ALA A 148 17.75 15.28 7.22
N GLY A 149 18.04 14.17 6.53
CA GLY A 149 18.65 14.14 5.20
C GLY A 149 20.17 14.28 5.15
N LEU A 150 20.86 14.30 6.30
CA LEU A 150 22.33 14.44 6.36
C LEU A 150 23.10 13.11 6.48
N GLY A 151 22.41 11.98 6.67
CA GLY A 151 23.03 10.68 6.93
C GLY A 151 24.12 10.24 5.93
N GLU A 152 25.11 9.53 6.46
CA GLU A 152 26.28 8.99 5.78
C GLU A 152 25.98 7.62 5.17
N LEU A 153 25.00 6.90 5.69
CA LEU A 153 24.65 5.55 5.26
C LEU A 153 24.27 5.50 3.77
N ALA A 154 23.46 6.44 3.25
CA ALA A 154 23.11 6.46 1.84
C ALA A 154 24.30 6.61 0.89
N LYS A 155 25.42 7.16 1.36
CA LYS A 155 26.66 7.35 0.58
C LYS A 155 27.55 6.10 0.60
N ASN A 156 27.33 5.21 1.56
CA ASN A 156 28.17 4.03 1.82
C ASN A 156 27.45 2.71 1.51
N LEU A 157 26.13 2.74 1.36
CA LEU A 157 25.33 1.61 0.90
C LEU A 157 25.23 1.62 -0.63
N ASN A 158 25.81 0.62 -1.28
CA ASN A 158 25.84 0.52 -2.74
C ASN A 158 24.83 -0.50 -3.24
N PHE A 159 24.17 -0.20 -4.35
CA PHE A 159 23.15 -1.04 -4.99
C PHE A 159 23.49 -1.28 -6.46
N VAL A 160 23.13 -2.46 -6.93
CA VAL A 160 23.02 -2.81 -8.35
C VAL A 160 21.64 -3.42 -8.57
N PHE A 161 20.91 -2.91 -9.56
CA PHE A 161 19.66 -3.49 -10.02
C PHE A 161 19.80 -3.82 -11.50
N TRP A 162 19.37 -5.01 -11.91
CA TRP A 162 19.42 -5.43 -13.31
C TRP A 162 18.19 -6.26 -13.68
N VAL A 163 17.89 -6.30 -14.97
CA VAL A 163 16.90 -7.24 -15.51
C VAL A 163 17.52 -8.62 -15.50
N ASP A 164 16.80 -9.53 -14.85
CA ASP A 164 17.27 -10.85 -14.48
C ASP A 164 16.40 -11.92 -15.15
N ASP A 165 16.91 -13.14 -15.23
CA ASP A 165 16.16 -14.27 -15.77
C ASP A 165 15.38 -15.07 -14.70
N GLY A 166 15.51 -14.69 -13.43
CA GLY A 166 14.82 -15.23 -12.28
C GLY A 166 15.73 -16.04 -11.35
N ASP A 167 17.03 -16.12 -11.63
CA ASP A 167 17.98 -16.82 -10.77
C ASP A 167 18.76 -15.91 -9.81
N ASN A 168 18.76 -14.58 -10.02
CA ASN A 168 19.46 -13.57 -9.20
C ASN A 168 20.99 -13.72 -9.19
N VAL A 169 21.57 -14.19 -10.27
CA VAL A 169 23.01 -14.28 -10.49
C VAL A 169 23.41 -13.33 -11.61
N PHE A 170 24.29 -12.36 -11.31
CA PHE A 170 24.70 -11.42 -12.34
C PHE A 170 25.63 -12.06 -13.39
N GLU A 171 25.16 -12.07 -14.63
CA GLU A 171 25.85 -12.75 -15.73
C GLU A 171 26.32 -11.80 -16.83
N THR A 172 27.19 -12.33 -17.70
CA THR A 172 27.86 -11.54 -18.73
C THR A 172 26.87 -10.97 -19.77
N ASP A 173 25.79 -11.68 -20.07
CA ASP A 173 24.72 -11.27 -20.99
C ASP A 173 23.67 -10.37 -20.37
N GLU A 174 23.63 -10.26 -19.05
CA GLU A 174 22.75 -9.33 -18.32
C GLU A 174 23.38 -7.95 -18.11
N ALA A 175 24.68 -7.79 -18.41
CA ALA A 175 25.40 -6.53 -18.25
C ALA A 175 24.78 -5.37 -19.04
N GLU A 176 24.08 -5.64 -20.15
CA GLU A 176 23.33 -4.62 -20.91
C GLU A 176 21.95 -4.30 -20.30
N GLY A 177 21.47 -5.13 -19.37
CA GLY A 177 20.20 -5.00 -18.65
C GLY A 177 20.31 -4.33 -17.28
N VAL A 178 21.47 -3.76 -16.92
CA VAL A 178 21.65 -3.03 -15.66
C VAL A 178 20.77 -1.78 -15.65
N LEU A 179 19.87 -1.70 -14.68
CA LEU A 179 18.93 -0.60 -14.47
C LEU A 179 19.60 0.53 -13.69
N HIS A 180 20.24 0.19 -12.58
CA HIS A 180 20.88 1.15 -11.67
C HIS A 180 22.15 0.59 -11.07
N ARG A 181 23.10 1.48 -10.80
CA ARG A 181 24.34 1.17 -10.11
C ARG A 181 24.90 2.38 -9.40
N GLY A 182 25.22 2.24 -8.12
CA GLY A 182 25.88 3.28 -7.34
C GLY A 182 25.44 3.26 -5.89
N THR A 183 25.72 4.35 -5.18
CA THR A 183 25.28 4.53 -3.79
C THR A 183 23.77 4.69 -3.73
N ALA A 184 23.15 4.38 -2.59
CA ALA A 184 21.71 4.57 -2.36
C ALA A 184 21.28 6.02 -2.68
N GLU A 185 22.10 7.00 -2.31
CA GLU A 185 21.87 8.42 -2.63
C GLU A 185 21.76 8.64 -4.15
N THR A 186 22.60 8.00 -4.95
CA THR A 186 22.58 8.17 -6.43
C THR A 186 21.51 7.33 -7.12
N VAL A 187 21.25 6.13 -6.60
CA VAL A 187 20.29 5.18 -7.16
C VAL A 187 18.85 5.64 -6.90
N PHE A 188 18.59 6.21 -5.72
CA PHE A 188 17.25 6.65 -5.31
C PHE A 188 17.08 8.18 -5.32
N GLY A 189 18.14 8.94 -5.59
CA GLY A 189 18.11 10.40 -5.63
C GLY A 189 17.71 10.98 -6.99
N GLY A 190 16.60 11.71 -7.04
CA GLY A 190 16.32 12.69 -8.09
C GLY A 190 16.06 12.14 -9.51
N GLN A 191 15.70 10.86 -9.64
CA GLN A 191 15.34 10.26 -10.93
C GLN A 191 13.92 10.65 -11.33
N ASP A 192 13.70 10.98 -12.61
CA ASP A 192 12.37 11.31 -13.18
C ASP A 192 11.42 10.10 -13.16
N LYS A 193 11.98 8.90 -13.39
CA LYS A 193 11.41 7.59 -13.02
C LYS A 193 12.56 6.63 -12.77
N TRP A 194 12.39 5.78 -11.77
CA TRP A 194 13.38 4.77 -11.43
C TRP A 194 13.36 3.61 -12.43
N LEU A 195 12.18 3.12 -12.80
CA LEU A 195 12.02 2.10 -13.86
C LEU A 195 11.20 2.67 -15.01
N LYS A 196 11.76 2.60 -16.22
CA LYS A 196 11.14 3.06 -17.47
C LYS A 196 11.05 1.91 -18.48
N GLY A 197 10.07 1.04 -18.34
CA GLY A 197 9.71 0.02 -19.34
C GLY A 197 8.61 0.55 -20.26
N ASP A 198 8.96 1.51 -21.12
CA ASP A 198 8.06 2.18 -22.05
C ASP A 198 8.49 2.05 -23.52
N ALA A 199 7.74 2.65 -24.45
CA ALA A 199 7.97 2.52 -25.90
C ALA A 199 9.34 3.04 -26.37
N GLY A 200 9.95 3.96 -25.62
CA GLY A 200 11.27 4.50 -25.91
C GLY A 200 12.41 3.75 -25.20
N SER A 201 12.08 2.80 -24.34
CA SER A 201 13.04 2.06 -23.54
C SER A 201 13.66 0.88 -24.29
N SER A 202 14.77 0.36 -23.74
CA SER A 202 15.39 -0.89 -24.19
C SER A 202 14.59 -2.14 -23.78
N PHE A 203 13.56 -1.98 -22.95
CA PHE A 203 12.77 -3.08 -22.39
C PHE A 203 11.48 -3.28 -23.19
N ALA A 204 11.22 -4.52 -23.60
CA ALA A 204 9.95 -4.89 -24.20
C ALA A 204 8.82 -4.86 -23.16
N PRO A 205 7.54 -4.74 -23.58
CA PRO A 205 6.42 -4.96 -22.68
C PRO A 205 6.56 -6.30 -21.94
N ILE A 206 6.32 -6.28 -20.63
CA ILE A 206 6.32 -7.46 -19.75
C ILE A 206 5.04 -8.28 -19.93
N GLY A 207 5.02 -9.54 -19.49
CA GLY A 207 3.88 -10.43 -19.60
C GLY A 207 3.76 -11.12 -20.98
N PRO A 208 3.09 -12.28 -21.06
CA PRO A 208 2.40 -12.98 -19.98
C PRO A 208 3.31 -13.84 -19.09
N ARG A 209 4.63 -13.79 -19.31
CA ARG A 209 5.62 -14.42 -18.44
C ARG A 209 6.03 -13.43 -17.36
N THR A 210 6.36 -13.96 -16.20
CA THR A 210 6.97 -13.22 -15.10
C THR A 210 8.23 -12.53 -15.60
N PHE A 211 8.35 -11.26 -15.24
CA PHE A 211 9.54 -10.44 -15.49
C PHE A 211 10.29 -10.28 -14.18
N TYR A 212 11.61 -10.42 -14.20
CA TYR A 212 12.42 -10.35 -12.98
C TYR A 212 13.34 -9.14 -13.01
N ILE A 213 13.43 -8.48 -11.86
CA ILE A 213 14.48 -7.53 -11.54
C ILE A 213 15.23 -8.12 -10.36
N ALA A 214 16.54 -8.31 -10.52
CA ALA A 214 17.40 -8.66 -9.42
C ALA A 214 18.00 -7.42 -8.76
N LYS A 215 18.30 -7.55 -7.48
CA LYS A 215 18.93 -6.55 -6.63
C LYS A 215 20.12 -7.19 -5.94
N TYR A 216 21.24 -6.48 -5.92
CA TYR A 216 22.35 -6.74 -5.02
C TYR A 216 22.68 -5.45 -4.29
N PHE A 217 22.73 -5.46 -2.96
CA PHE A 217 23.33 -4.36 -2.22
C PHE A 217 24.55 -4.82 -1.43
N CYS A 218 25.49 -3.89 -1.23
CA CYS A 218 26.65 -4.06 -0.36
C CYS A 218 26.81 -2.85 0.54
N PHE A 219 26.96 -3.09 1.84
CA PHE A 219 27.47 -2.09 2.75
C PHE A 219 29.00 -2.06 2.68
N GLY A 220 29.51 -1.28 1.72
CA GLY A 220 30.92 -1.26 1.34
C GLY A 220 31.09 -1.10 -0.16
N GLU A 221 32.25 -1.50 -0.68
CA GLU A 221 32.53 -1.47 -2.11
C GLU A 221 32.06 -2.75 -2.81
N ILE A 222 31.31 -2.60 -3.91
CA ILE A 222 30.92 -3.71 -4.78
C ILE A 222 32.07 -4.05 -5.73
N GLY A 223 32.49 -5.30 -5.70
CA GLY A 223 33.29 -5.92 -6.76
C GLY A 223 32.40 -6.71 -7.70
N GLU A 224 32.55 -6.53 -9.01
CA GLU A 224 31.76 -7.24 -10.02
C GLU A 224 32.62 -8.31 -10.70
N THR A 225 32.16 -9.55 -10.67
CA THR A 225 32.75 -10.67 -11.40
C THR A 225 31.62 -11.44 -12.08
N PRO A 226 31.03 -10.89 -13.17
CA PRO A 226 29.89 -11.51 -13.84
C PRO A 226 30.18 -12.95 -14.22
N LEU A 227 29.21 -13.82 -14.01
CA LEU A 227 29.35 -15.24 -14.31
C LEU A 227 28.94 -15.52 -15.76
N ALA A 228 29.17 -16.76 -16.19
CA ALA A 228 28.65 -17.25 -17.46
C ALA A 228 27.25 -17.82 -17.23
N GLN A 229 26.32 -17.45 -18.11
CA GLN A 229 24.92 -17.86 -18.05
C GLN A 229 24.72 -19.34 -17.71
N ASP A 230 23.85 -19.61 -16.75
CA ASP A 230 23.23 -20.91 -16.53
C ASP A 230 21.81 -20.79 -15.93
N ASP A 231 21.36 -21.83 -15.20
CA ASP A 231 20.05 -21.84 -14.50
C ASP A 231 20.29 -22.01 -12.98
N GLY A 232 21.41 -21.47 -12.46
CA GLY A 232 22.01 -21.89 -11.19
C GLY A 232 21.98 -20.80 -10.13
N ALA A 233 21.19 -20.99 -9.08
CA ALA A 233 21.01 -19.99 -8.02
C ALA A 233 22.32 -19.54 -7.29
N PRO A 234 22.32 -18.36 -6.63
CA PRO A 234 23.49 -17.77 -5.99
C PRO A 234 24.17 -18.69 -4.96
N ALA A 235 23.39 -19.50 -4.25
CA ALA A 235 23.90 -20.45 -3.27
C ALA A 235 24.85 -21.52 -3.88
N GLU A 236 24.72 -21.81 -5.17
CA GLU A 236 25.55 -22.79 -5.88
C GLU A 236 26.72 -22.16 -6.63
N ARG A 237 26.51 -20.96 -7.16
CA ARG A 237 27.38 -20.30 -8.15
C ARG A 237 28.12 -19.08 -7.61
N GLY A 238 27.59 -18.45 -6.57
CA GLY A 238 27.85 -17.05 -6.24
C GLY A 238 27.01 -16.12 -7.12
N SER A 239 26.82 -14.88 -6.70
CA SER A 239 25.92 -13.92 -7.36
C SER A 239 26.56 -13.06 -8.45
N GLY A 240 27.82 -13.31 -8.80
CA GLY A 240 28.58 -12.43 -9.68
C GLY A 240 29.03 -11.13 -9.01
N PHE A 241 28.81 -10.96 -7.71
CA PHE A 241 29.29 -9.82 -6.92
C PHE A 241 30.10 -10.24 -5.69
N THR A 242 30.84 -9.28 -5.14
CA THR A 242 31.51 -9.37 -3.84
C THR A 242 31.32 -8.07 -3.09
N CYS A 243 31.18 -8.13 -1.75
CA CYS A 243 31.10 -6.95 -0.90
C CYS A 243 32.38 -6.77 -0.05
N ASP A 244 33.06 -5.63 -0.20
CA ASP A 244 34.23 -5.27 0.61
C ASP A 244 33.92 -4.08 1.53
N GLY A 245 33.66 -4.37 2.80
CA GLY A 245 33.45 -3.36 3.86
C GLY A 245 34.73 -2.83 4.50
N SER A 246 35.93 -3.25 4.08
CA SER A 246 37.18 -2.96 4.81
C SER A 246 37.56 -1.48 4.90
N LYS A 247 36.95 -0.64 4.06
CA LYS A 247 37.15 0.81 4.03
C LYS A 247 36.13 1.60 4.83
N LEU A 248 35.08 0.94 5.34
CA LEU A 248 34.10 1.58 6.21
C LEU A 248 34.65 1.72 7.63
N ASP A 249 34.26 2.80 8.28
CA ASP A 249 34.51 3.05 9.70
C ASP A 249 33.18 3.21 10.45
N ASN A 250 33.22 3.73 11.67
CA ASN A 250 32.02 3.81 12.51
C ASN A 250 31.16 5.05 12.23
N GLN A 251 31.44 5.85 11.19
CA GLN A 251 30.72 7.11 10.90
C GLN A 251 29.27 6.91 10.42
N THR A 252 28.87 5.69 10.09
CA THR A 252 27.53 5.35 9.54
C THR A 252 26.63 4.67 10.58
N GLN A 253 27.08 4.62 11.84
CA GLN A 253 26.35 3.95 12.90
C GLN A 253 25.17 4.80 13.34
N THR A 254 24.03 4.16 13.56
CA THR A 254 22.74 4.78 13.96
C THR A 254 21.98 5.50 12.86
N ASP A 255 22.60 5.76 11.71
CA ASP A 255 21.92 6.29 10.53
C ASP A 255 20.71 5.47 10.13
N ASN A 256 19.71 6.16 9.59
CA ASN A 256 18.50 5.57 9.06
C ASN A 256 18.37 5.88 7.56
N LEU A 257 17.97 4.87 6.79
CA LEU A 257 17.71 4.98 5.36
C LEU A 257 16.38 4.29 5.04
N ILE A 258 15.44 5.04 4.44
CA ILE A 258 14.13 4.51 4.02
C ILE A 258 13.93 4.83 2.54
N VAL A 259 13.48 3.83 1.76
CA VAL A 259 13.15 3.97 0.34
C VAL A 259 11.75 3.46 0.08
N ASP A 260 10.92 4.30 -0.54
CA ASP A 260 9.56 3.96 -0.96
C ASP A 260 9.57 3.49 -2.42
N PHE A 261 9.06 2.29 -2.68
CA PHE A 261 8.89 1.76 -4.04
C PHE A 261 7.43 1.85 -4.48
N LYS A 262 7.20 2.23 -5.74
CA LYS A 262 5.88 2.21 -6.39
C LYS A 262 6.04 1.66 -7.79
N PHE A 263 5.19 0.72 -8.17
CA PHE A 263 5.17 0.17 -9.53
C PHE A 263 3.77 0.28 -10.11
N TYR A 264 3.70 0.47 -11.42
CA TYR A 264 2.44 0.41 -12.14
C TYR A 264 2.66 -0.11 -13.56
N ALA A 265 1.62 -0.73 -14.11
CA ALA A 265 1.62 -1.23 -15.47
C ALA A 265 0.52 -0.57 -16.31
N GLU A 266 0.79 -0.38 -17.60
CA GLU A 266 -0.19 0.07 -18.58
C GLU A 266 -0.24 -0.94 -19.73
N GLN A 267 -1.42 -1.35 -20.15
CA GLN A 267 -1.56 -2.34 -21.22
C GLN A 267 -0.83 -1.86 -22.48
N SER A 268 -0.02 -2.71 -23.11
CA SER A 268 0.76 -2.30 -24.29
C SER A 268 -0.07 -2.30 -25.57
N ARG A 269 -1.11 -3.13 -25.66
CA ARG A 269 -2.01 -3.18 -26.82
C ARG A 269 -2.66 -1.81 -27.06
N HIS A 270 -2.45 -1.27 -28.25
CA HIS A 270 -2.96 0.05 -28.69
C HIS A 270 -2.33 1.25 -27.96
N ASN A 271 -1.26 1.03 -27.19
CA ASN A 271 -0.50 2.06 -26.50
C ASN A 271 0.98 1.99 -26.94
N ASP A 272 1.23 1.88 -28.24
CA ASP A 272 2.57 1.65 -28.81
C ASP A 272 3.55 2.83 -28.59
N ASP A 273 3.02 4.02 -28.27
CA ASP A 273 3.79 5.25 -27.99
C ASP A 273 3.78 5.63 -26.49
N PHE A 274 3.42 4.70 -25.60
CA PHE A 274 3.35 4.97 -24.16
C PHE A 274 4.70 5.42 -23.59
N SER A 275 4.67 6.34 -22.63
CA SER A 275 5.85 6.76 -21.88
C SER A 275 5.59 6.86 -20.38
N CYS A 276 6.56 6.40 -19.59
CA CYS A 276 6.54 6.52 -18.12
C CYS A 276 6.71 7.97 -17.63
N THR A 277 7.05 8.91 -18.52
CA THR A 277 7.32 10.34 -18.22
C THR A 277 6.06 11.20 -18.11
N GLY A 278 4.89 10.67 -18.46
CA GLY A 278 3.62 11.34 -18.24
C GLY A 278 3.16 11.16 -16.79
N GLU A 279 2.81 12.24 -16.10
CA GLU A 279 1.55 12.18 -15.35
C GLU A 279 0.53 11.64 -16.35
N ARG A 280 -0.07 10.49 -16.04
CA ARG A 280 -1.12 9.89 -16.85
C ARG A 280 -2.02 11.01 -17.37
N PRO A 281 -2.41 11.06 -18.65
CA PRO A 281 -3.61 11.77 -19.03
C PRO A 281 -4.69 11.17 -18.13
N SER A 282 -5.05 11.93 -17.11
CA SER A 282 -6.14 11.56 -16.26
C SER A 282 -7.31 11.39 -17.21
N ILE A 283 -7.82 10.18 -17.33
CA ILE A 283 -9.18 9.98 -17.85
C ILE A 283 -10.22 10.51 -16.86
N THR A 284 -9.82 11.34 -15.89
CA THR A 284 -10.70 12.33 -15.27
C THR A 284 -11.08 13.39 -16.30
N PRO A 285 -12.36 13.54 -16.64
CA PRO A 285 -12.81 14.59 -17.54
C PRO A 285 -12.46 15.98 -16.96
N SER A 286 -11.75 16.80 -17.75
CA SER A 286 -11.47 18.22 -17.47
C SER A 286 -12.79 19.03 -17.31
N PRO A 287 -12.83 20.08 -16.48
CA PRO A 287 -14.05 20.56 -15.84
C PRO A 287 -14.93 21.36 -16.81
N SER A 288 -16.10 20.78 -17.14
CA SER A 288 -17.26 21.49 -17.64
C SER A 288 -18.08 22.01 -16.45
N PRO A 289 -18.75 23.18 -16.51
CA PRO A 289 -19.18 23.89 -15.31
C PRO A 289 -20.12 23.04 -14.47
N SER A 290 -19.69 22.88 -13.22
CA SER A 290 -20.31 22.13 -12.13
C SER A 290 -21.84 22.08 -12.21
N PRO A 291 -22.42 20.90 -12.45
CA PRO A 291 -23.63 20.47 -11.80
C PRO A 291 -23.24 19.64 -10.57
N THR A 292 -23.75 20.09 -9.43
CA THR A 292 -23.76 19.53 -8.08
C THR A 292 -23.49 18.01 -7.98
N LEU A 293 -22.50 17.69 -7.15
CA LEU A 293 -22.01 16.35 -6.78
C LEU A 293 -23.13 15.33 -6.47
N SER A 294 -22.94 14.11 -6.97
CA SER A 294 -23.51 12.88 -6.40
C SER A 294 -22.35 12.05 -5.80
N PRO A 295 -22.57 11.35 -4.67
CA PRO A 295 -21.51 10.87 -3.80
C PRO A 295 -20.73 9.67 -4.35
N THR A 296 -19.49 9.56 -3.89
CA THR A 296 -18.61 8.37 -3.94
C THR A 296 -19.40 7.11 -3.58
N PRO A 297 -19.17 5.94 -4.23
CA PRO A 297 -19.87 4.72 -3.87
C PRO A 297 -19.67 4.39 -2.38
N PRO A 298 -20.74 3.97 -1.67
CA PRO A 298 -20.66 3.45 -0.31
C PRO A 298 -19.60 2.36 -0.13
N LEU A 299 -18.96 2.30 1.04
CA LEU A 299 -18.33 1.06 1.53
C LEU A 299 -19.35 -0.09 1.39
N SER A 300 -19.02 -1.11 0.59
CA SER A 300 -19.92 -2.20 0.18
C SER A 300 -20.14 -3.28 1.25
N CYS A 301 -19.95 -2.95 2.52
CA CYS A 301 -20.37 -3.78 3.64
C CYS A 301 -21.90 -3.85 3.57
N ASN A 302 -22.49 -5.04 3.50
CA ASN A 302 -23.94 -5.17 3.35
C ASN A 302 -24.74 -4.56 4.51
N ASN A 303 -24.10 -4.24 5.65
CA ASN A 303 -24.61 -3.53 6.81
C ASN A 303 -23.58 -3.60 7.96
N ALA A 304 -22.92 -2.53 8.39
CA ALA A 304 -21.99 -2.52 9.54
C ALA A 304 -22.32 -1.42 10.57
N ASP A 305 -21.91 -1.62 11.83
CA ASP A 305 -22.08 -0.64 12.91
C ASP A 305 -20.68 -0.14 13.34
N VAL A 306 -20.38 1.13 13.00
CA VAL A 306 -19.02 1.69 13.07
C VAL A 306 -18.90 2.77 14.14
N MET A 307 -18.04 2.57 15.13
CA MET A 307 -17.70 3.59 16.11
C MET A 307 -16.37 4.27 15.78
N LEU A 308 -16.41 5.59 15.58
CA LEU A 308 -15.22 6.42 15.55
C LEU A 308 -14.80 6.77 16.98
N VAL A 309 -13.55 6.48 17.34
CA VAL A 309 -12.99 6.76 18.67
C VAL A 309 -11.84 7.75 18.49
N LEU A 310 -12.15 9.03 18.70
CA LEU A 310 -11.31 10.13 18.26
C LEU A 310 -10.54 10.75 19.43
N ASP A 311 -9.22 10.75 19.34
CA ASP A 311 -8.40 11.51 20.27
C ASP A 311 -8.63 13.01 20.07
N ARG A 312 -8.81 13.71 21.19
CA ARG A 312 -8.85 15.17 21.29
C ARG A 312 -7.97 15.61 22.46
N SER A 313 -6.87 14.90 22.70
CA SER A 313 -5.88 15.20 23.72
C SER A 313 -5.15 16.52 23.42
N GLY A 314 -4.33 16.97 24.38
CA GLY A 314 -3.66 18.28 24.33
C GLY A 314 -2.40 18.29 23.47
N SER A 315 -1.92 17.12 23.03
CA SER A 315 -0.89 16.97 21.99
C SER A 315 -1.39 17.46 20.64
N ILE A 316 -2.69 17.30 20.37
CA ILE A 316 -3.35 17.68 19.12
C ILE A 316 -3.59 19.18 19.09
N ASP A 317 -2.88 19.89 18.22
CA ASP A 317 -3.08 21.32 18.05
C ASP A 317 -4.38 21.64 17.29
N SER A 318 -4.75 22.93 17.23
CA SER A 318 -6.01 23.34 16.59
C SER A 318 -6.08 23.08 15.08
N GLY A 319 -4.95 23.08 14.38
CA GLY A 319 -4.84 22.79 12.95
C GLY A 319 -4.88 21.29 12.68
N GLU A 320 -4.20 20.50 13.51
CA GLU A 320 -4.24 19.04 13.49
C GLU A 320 -5.65 18.53 13.78
N LEU A 321 -6.30 19.06 14.83
CA LEU A 321 -7.69 18.73 15.15
C LEU A 321 -8.65 19.11 14.02
N ALA A 322 -8.41 20.22 13.30
CA ALA A 322 -9.21 20.59 12.14
C ALA A 322 -9.03 19.60 10.98
N THR A 323 -7.81 19.08 10.80
CA THR A 323 -7.50 18.05 9.80
C THR A 323 -8.15 16.72 10.18
N LEU A 324 -8.07 16.30 11.45
CA LEU A 324 -8.76 15.12 11.98
C LEU A 324 -10.26 15.20 11.73
N LYS A 325 -10.90 16.32 12.08
CA LYS A 325 -12.33 16.54 11.84
C LYS A 325 -12.68 16.44 10.36
N THR A 326 -11.83 16.97 9.48
CA THR A 326 -12.05 16.93 8.04
C THR A 326 -12.02 15.49 7.52
N ALA A 327 -10.99 14.74 7.91
CA ALA A 327 -10.83 13.34 7.50
C ALA A 327 -11.95 12.44 8.05
N ALA A 328 -12.27 12.55 9.34
CA ALA A 328 -13.35 11.79 9.97
C ALA A 328 -14.72 12.07 9.32
N LYS A 329 -15.01 13.33 8.96
CA LYS A 329 -16.26 13.67 8.24
C LYS A 329 -16.31 13.11 6.83
N SER A 330 -15.18 13.09 6.12
CA SER A 330 -15.07 12.48 4.79
C SER A 330 -15.32 10.98 4.87
N PHE A 331 -14.74 10.31 5.87
CA PHE A 331 -14.98 8.90 6.14
C PHE A 331 -16.45 8.59 6.49
N VAL A 332 -17.12 9.46 7.25
CA VAL A 332 -18.58 9.33 7.48
C VAL A 332 -19.37 9.41 6.17
N ASP A 333 -18.92 10.21 5.20
CA ASP A 333 -19.55 10.28 3.88
C ASP A 333 -19.32 9.00 3.05
N THR A 334 -18.15 8.36 3.16
CA THR A 334 -17.85 7.08 2.47
C THR A 334 -18.59 5.89 3.06
N LEU A 335 -18.89 5.91 4.36
CA LEU A 335 -19.73 4.89 5.00
C LEU A 335 -21.17 4.88 4.46
N ALA A 336 -21.62 5.99 3.85
CA ALA A 336 -22.96 6.15 3.26
C ALA A 336 -24.09 5.62 4.16
N LEU A 337 -24.18 6.22 5.35
CA LEU A 337 -25.10 5.78 6.40
C LEU A 337 -26.55 5.71 5.92
N SER A 338 -27.25 4.64 6.29
CA SER A 338 -28.67 4.44 5.95
C SER A 338 -29.33 3.46 6.89
N SER A 339 -30.65 3.61 7.10
CA SER A 339 -31.46 2.74 7.99
C SER A 339 -31.37 1.24 7.73
N THR A 340 -30.90 0.82 6.54
CA THR A 340 -30.76 -0.60 6.16
C THR A 340 -29.31 -0.98 5.86
N GLY A 341 -28.37 -0.04 5.94
CA GLY A 341 -26.97 -0.22 5.59
C GLY A 341 -26.08 0.02 6.80
N ASN A 342 -25.12 0.93 6.68
CA ASN A 342 -24.21 1.25 7.77
C ASN A 342 -24.84 2.23 8.76
N HIS A 343 -24.60 2.01 10.04
CA HIS A 343 -24.74 3.06 11.05
C HIS A 343 -23.35 3.44 11.57
N ALA A 344 -23.23 4.67 12.03
CA ALA A 344 -22.02 5.11 12.69
C ALA A 344 -22.34 6.01 13.88
N GLY A 345 -21.44 5.96 14.85
CA GLY A 345 -21.44 6.78 16.05
C GLY A 345 -20.02 7.25 16.36
N GLN A 346 -19.88 8.01 17.44
CA GLN A 346 -18.60 8.63 17.78
C GLN A 346 -18.44 8.78 19.28
N SER A 347 -17.35 8.23 19.79
CA SER A 347 -16.79 8.62 21.09
C SER A 347 -15.54 9.46 20.87
N SER A 348 -15.18 10.25 21.87
CA SER A 348 -13.90 10.96 21.89
C SER A 348 -13.27 10.87 23.27
N PHE A 349 -11.95 11.05 23.33
CA PHE A 349 -11.24 11.00 24.60
C PHE A 349 -10.22 12.12 24.72
N SER A 350 -10.01 12.53 25.97
CA SER A 350 -8.93 13.42 26.37
C SER A 350 -8.58 13.13 27.83
N THR A 351 -8.80 14.08 28.75
CA THR A 351 -8.76 13.80 30.20
C THR A 351 -9.84 12.81 30.61
N THR A 352 -11.01 12.92 29.98
CA THR A 352 -12.12 11.96 30.09
C THR A 352 -12.64 11.65 28.69
N GLY A 353 -13.31 10.51 28.58
CA GLY A 353 -14.12 10.12 27.44
C GLY A 353 -15.46 10.86 27.37
N SER A 354 -16.06 10.88 26.19
CA SER A 354 -17.43 11.33 25.93
C SER A 354 -18.02 10.48 24.80
N LEU A 355 -19.27 10.05 24.95
CA LEU A 355 -20.05 9.51 23.84
C LEU A 355 -20.75 10.69 23.17
N ASP A 356 -20.17 11.16 22.08
CA ASP A 356 -20.59 12.41 21.42
C ASP A 356 -21.73 12.18 20.43
N HIS A 357 -21.86 10.95 19.92
CA HIS A 357 -22.94 10.55 19.03
C HIS A 357 -23.23 9.05 19.15
N HIS A 358 -24.50 8.72 19.34
CA HIS A 358 -24.99 7.33 19.30
C HIS A 358 -24.96 6.78 17.88
N LEU A 359 -24.91 5.45 17.73
CA LEU A 359 -25.05 4.80 16.44
C LEU A 359 -26.34 5.26 15.76
N SER A 360 -26.22 5.76 14.53
CA SER A 360 -27.38 6.13 13.73
C SER A 360 -27.08 6.11 12.24
N ASP A 361 -28.14 6.24 11.44
CA ASP A 361 -28.06 6.42 9.99
C ASP A 361 -27.91 7.90 9.57
N ASN A 362 -27.75 8.82 10.53
CA ASN A 362 -27.80 10.26 10.26
C ASN A 362 -26.40 10.91 10.25
N SER A 363 -25.80 10.89 9.05
CA SER A 363 -24.49 11.49 8.79
C SER A 363 -24.41 12.99 9.11
N VAL A 364 -25.52 13.73 9.01
CA VAL A 364 -25.52 15.18 9.32
C VAL A 364 -25.28 15.41 10.81
N THR A 365 -25.96 14.66 11.67
CA THR A 365 -25.81 14.80 13.12
C THR A 365 -24.47 14.27 13.63
N LEU A 366 -23.97 13.19 13.03
CA LEU A 366 -22.64 12.66 13.35
C LEU A 366 -21.53 13.65 12.98
N LYS A 367 -21.57 14.23 11.78
CA LYS A 367 -20.60 15.24 11.36
C LYS A 367 -20.66 16.50 12.22
N ALA A 368 -21.84 16.88 12.73
CA ALA A 368 -21.99 17.98 13.66
C ALA A 368 -21.35 17.67 15.04
N ALA A 369 -21.41 16.43 15.51
CA ALA A 369 -20.71 15.99 16.72
C ALA A 369 -19.19 16.04 16.54
N ILE A 370 -18.68 15.56 15.40
CA ILE A 370 -17.26 15.66 15.04
C ILE A 370 -16.79 17.13 15.01
N ASP A 371 -17.57 18.03 14.38
CA ASP A 371 -17.24 19.46 14.34
C ASP A 371 -17.18 20.11 15.73
N ALA A 372 -17.90 19.56 16.71
CA ALA A 372 -17.95 20.07 18.09
C ALA A 372 -16.75 19.66 18.96
N LEU A 373 -15.86 18.77 18.49
CA LEU A 373 -14.70 18.33 19.27
C LEU A 373 -13.77 19.50 19.63
N VAL A 374 -13.25 19.51 20.85
CA VAL A 374 -12.29 20.51 21.32
C VAL A 374 -11.16 19.80 22.04
N SER A 375 -9.92 20.17 21.70
CA SER A 375 -8.75 19.58 22.33
C SER A 375 -8.69 19.90 23.82
N SER A 376 -8.17 18.95 24.60
CA SER A 376 -8.08 19.04 26.05
C SER A 376 -6.94 18.18 26.56
N ASN A 377 -6.35 18.54 27.69
CA ASN A 377 -5.05 18.09 28.18
C ASN A 377 -4.58 16.65 27.86
N PHE A 378 -5.20 15.63 28.45
CA PHE A 378 -4.59 14.29 28.59
C PHE A 378 -5.17 13.28 27.60
N THR A 379 -4.71 12.02 27.64
CA THR A 379 -5.04 10.97 26.67
C THR A 379 -5.61 9.75 27.40
N ASN A 380 -6.94 9.63 27.47
CA ASN A 380 -7.67 8.55 28.15
C ASN A 380 -8.27 7.55 27.14
N LEU A 381 -7.40 6.81 26.45
CA LEU A 381 -7.79 5.85 25.42
C LEU A 381 -8.79 4.81 25.93
N LYS A 382 -8.60 4.32 27.16
CA LYS A 382 -9.50 3.37 27.83
C LYS A 382 -10.95 3.83 27.76
N GLU A 383 -11.24 5.05 28.23
CA GLU A 383 -12.62 5.52 28.34
C GLU A 383 -13.25 5.74 26.95
N GLY A 384 -12.45 6.12 25.95
CA GLY A 384 -12.90 6.19 24.56
C GLY A 384 -13.36 4.83 24.02
N ILE A 385 -12.56 3.79 24.26
CA ILE A 385 -12.87 2.39 23.89
C ILE A 385 -14.10 1.90 24.66
N GLU A 386 -14.15 2.05 25.99
CA GLU A 386 -15.26 1.57 26.82
C GLU A 386 -16.60 2.20 26.44
N LEU A 387 -16.61 3.48 26.06
CA LEU A 387 -17.83 4.15 25.59
C LEU A 387 -18.30 3.62 24.23
N ALA A 388 -17.37 3.37 23.30
CA ALA A 388 -17.70 2.80 22.00
C ALA A 388 -18.17 1.34 22.12
N THR A 389 -17.47 0.52 22.92
CA THR A 389 -17.90 -0.84 23.26
C THR A 389 -19.25 -0.84 23.95
N GLY A 390 -19.50 0.09 24.87
CA GLY A 390 -20.77 0.22 25.55
C GLY A 390 -21.92 0.50 24.59
N GLU A 391 -21.70 1.34 23.58
CA GLU A 391 -22.69 1.62 22.53
C GLU A 391 -22.96 0.39 21.65
N GLN A 392 -21.91 -0.34 21.24
CA GLN A 392 -22.00 -1.56 20.41
C GLN A 392 -22.44 -2.83 21.17
N ALA A 393 -22.51 -2.77 22.50
CA ALA A 393 -22.89 -3.91 23.34
C ALA A 393 -24.36 -3.83 23.81
N ASN A 394 -25.19 -2.95 23.22
CA ASN A 394 -26.58 -2.72 23.60
C ASN A 394 -27.58 -3.10 22.48
N PRO A 395 -27.56 -4.34 21.96
CA PRO A 395 -28.39 -4.73 20.82
C PRO A 395 -29.87 -4.55 21.12
N GLY A 396 -30.55 -3.72 20.31
CA GLY A 396 -32.00 -3.49 20.39
C GLY A 396 -32.44 -2.34 21.28
N ASP A 397 -31.53 -1.47 21.72
CA ASP A 397 -31.86 -0.22 22.44
C ASP A 397 -32.43 0.89 21.54
N GLY A 398 -32.29 0.73 20.22
CA GLY A 398 -32.75 1.66 19.20
C GLY A 398 -31.63 2.36 18.42
N HIS A 399 -30.37 2.18 18.83
CA HIS A 399 -29.16 2.70 18.17
C HIS A 399 -28.30 1.56 17.64
N ASP A 400 -28.07 0.55 18.49
CA ASP A 400 -27.40 -0.69 18.12
C ASP A 400 -28.44 -1.74 17.66
N ARG A 401 -28.18 -2.38 16.52
CA ARG A 401 -29.13 -3.31 15.90
C ARG A 401 -29.12 -4.62 16.67
N ALA A 402 -30.32 -5.15 16.93
CA ALA A 402 -30.45 -6.47 17.56
C ALA A 402 -30.03 -7.66 16.67
N ASP A 403 -29.52 -7.39 15.46
CA ASP A 403 -29.14 -8.42 14.51
C ASP A 403 -27.67 -8.83 14.72
N VAL A 404 -27.35 -10.08 14.42
CA VAL A 404 -25.98 -10.64 14.51
C VAL A 404 -25.29 -10.63 13.14
N THR A 405 -25.84 -9.90 12.18
CA THR A 405 -25.40 -9.87 10.79
C THR A 405 -24.63 -8.61 10.44
N SER A 406 -24.81 -7.55 11.23
CA SER A 406 -24.01 -6.34 11.17
C SER A 406 -22.76 -6.50 12.03
N PRO A 407 -21.55 -6.53 11.44
CA PRO A 407 -20.34 -6.59 12.24
C PRO A 407 -20.09 -5.24 12.91
N ASP A 408 -19.66 -5.32 14.17
CA ASP A 408 -19.22 -4.16 14.95
C ASP A 408 -17.78 -3.82 14.65
N LYS A 409 -17.55 -2.58 14.23
CA LYS A 409 -16.21 -2.06 13.91
C LYS A 409 -15.90 -0.86 14.77
N MET A 410 -14.66 -0.75 15.23
CA MET A 410 -14.16 0.41 15.97
C MET A 410 -12.95 0.96 15.23
N VAL A 411 -12.97 2.25 14.90
CA VAL A 411 -11.83 2.94 14.27
C VAL A 411 -11.30 3.97 15.25
N ILE A 412 -10.12 3.69 15.81
CA ILE A 412 -9.44 4.53 16.80
C ILE A 412 -8.43 5.42 16.07
N ILE A 413 -8.40 6.71 16.37
CA ILE A 413 -7.40 7.66 15.85
C ILE A 413 -6.74 8.35 17.05
N THR A 414 -5.41 8.24 17.18
CA THR A 414 -4.65 8.79 18.32
C THR A 414 -3.24 9.24 17.91
N ASP A 415 -2.72 10.29 18.56
CA ASP A 415 -1.32 10.75 18.37
C ASP A 415 -0.43 10.56 19.60
N GLY A 416 -0.98 10.01 20.68
CA GLY A 416 -0.25 9.83 21.92
C GLY A 416 -0.58 8.53 22.65
N ASN A 417 0.30 8.22 23.59
CA ASN A 417 0.16 7.06 24.47
C ASN A 417 -0.84 7.33 25.62
N PRO A 418 -1.58 6.31 26.07
CA PRO A 418 -2.49 6.45 27.20
C PRO A 418 -1.76 6.97 28.44
N ASN A 419 -2.27 8.06 29.00
CA ASN A 419 -1.72 8.67 30.22
C ASN A 419 -2.82 8.98 31.25
N ARG A 420 -4.02 8.43 31.03
CA ARG A 420 -5.17 8.47 31.92
C ARG A 420 -5.89 7.11 31.96
N PRO A 421 -6.52 6.78 33.11
CA PRO A 421 -6.66 7.58 34.34
C PRO A 421 -5.38 7.63 35.22
N LEU A 422 -5.09 8.75 35.90
CA LEU A 422 -3.85 8.93 36.70
C LEU A 422 -3.74 8.03 37.93
N ASP A 423 -4.88 7.70 38.52
CA ASP A 423 -4.98 6.90 39.74
C ASP A 423 -5.30 5.43 39.42
N GLY A 424 -5.08 5.01 38.17
CA GLY A 424 -5.30 3.63 37.71
C GLY A 424 -4.28 2.67 38.31
N ASP A 425 -4.77 1.67 39.03
CA ASP A 425 -4.12 0.36 39.16
C ASP A 425 -5.04 -0.63 38.44
N PRO A 426 -4.67 -1.12 37.24
CA PRO A 426 -3.34 -1.08 36.62
C PRO A 426 -3.01 0.25 35.89
N PRO A 427 -1.75 0.44 35.43
CA PRO A 427 -1.32 1.62 34.66
C PRO A 427 -2.19 1.92 33.42
N PRO A 428 -2.28 3.19 32.96
CA PRO A 428 -3.15 3.61 31.85
C PRO A 428 -3.09 2.78 30.56
N ASP A 429 -1.89 2.37 30.16
CA ASP A 429 -1.63 1.51 29.00
C ASP A 429 -2.22 0.11 29.19
N VAL A 430 -2.05 -0.49 30.37
CA VAL A 430 -2.66 -1.78 30.71
C VAL A 430 -4.18 -1.64 30.81
N ASP A 431 -4.66 -0.52 31.31
CA ASP A 431 -6.09 -0.21 31.47
C ASP A 431 -6.78 -0.07 30.10
N ALA A 432 -6.16 0.63 29.15
CA ALA A 432 -6.63 0.73 27.77
C ALA A 432 -6.52 -0.60 27.01
N LYS A 433 -5.46 -1.38 27.24
CA LYS A 433 -5.34 -2.75 26.73
C LYS A 433 -6.50 -3.62 27.20
N ASN A 434 -6.82 -3.61 28.50
CA ASN A 434 -7.92 -4.41 29.04
C ASN A 434 -9.27 -4.03 28.41
N ALA A 435 -9.49 -2.74 28.14
CA ALA A 435 -10.68 -2.28 27.44
C ALA A 435 -10.72 -2.79 25.99
N ALA A 436 -9.61 -2.71 25.26
CA ALA A 436 -9.51 -3.25 23.90
C ALA A 436 -9.72 -4.78 23.87
N ASP A 437 -9.12 -5.52 24.82
CA ASP A 437 -9.30 -6.97 24.93
C ASP A 437 -10.76 -7.33 25.25
N ALA A 438 -11.46 -6.54 26.07
CA ALA A 438 -12.89 -6.71 26.33
C ALA A 438 -13.76 -6.43 25.10
N ALA A 439 -13.44 -5.39 24.32
CA ALA A 439 -14.11 -5.06 23.07
C ALA A 439 -13.93 -6.18 22.02
N LYS A 440 -12.69 -6.66 21.84
CA LYS A 440 -12.39 -7.80 20.96
C LYS A 440 -13.11 -9.07 21.39
N ALA A 441 -13.17 -9.34 22.70
CA ALA A 441 -13.92 -10.46 23.24
C ALA A 441 -15.45 -10.35 23.05
N ALA A 442 -15.97 -9.13 22.88
CA ALA A 442 -17.37 -8.88 22.52
C ALA A 442 -17.64 -9.06 21.01
N GLY A 443 -16.61 -9.31 20.20
CA GLY A 443 -16.73 -9.49 18.75
C GLY A 443 -16.51 -8.20 17.94
N ILE A 444 -16.07 -7.12 18.59
CA ILE A 444 -15.79 -5.85 17.93
C ILE A 444 -14.42 -5.92 17.27
N GLU A 445 -14.36 -5.58 16.00
CA GLU A 445 -13.11 -5.48 15.24
C GLU A 445 -12.55 -4.07 15.32
N ILE A 446 -11.37 -3.95 15.91
CA ILE A 446 -10.68 -2.68 16.20
C ILE A 446 -9.60 -2.41 15.15
N PHE A 447 -9.76 -1.31 14.43
CA PHE A 447 -8.78 -0.66 13.57
C PHE A 447 -8.18 0.54 14.30
N VAL A 448 -6.87 0.74 14.19
CA VAL A 448 -6.15 1.82 14.89
C VAL A 448 -5.32 2.60 13.89
N VAL A 449 -5.46 3.92 13.92
CA VAL A 449 -4.61 4.87 13.21
C VAL A 449 -3.77 5.63 14.23
N GLY A 450 -2.48 5.32 14.26
CA GLY A 450 -1.49 6.04 15.07
C GLY A 450 -0.87 7.17 14.25
N ILE A 451 -0.91 8.41 14.76
CA ILE A 451 -0.37 9.59 14.07
C ILE A 451 0.87 10.13 14.80
N GLY A 452 1.93 10.42 14.05
CA GLY A 452 3.15 11.03 14.58
C GLY A 452 4.10 10.02 15.24
N GLY A 453 5.23 10.53 15.73
CA GLY A 453 6.30 9.70 16.31
C GLY A 453 6.18 9.42 17.82
N ASP A 454 5.26 10.08 18.51
CA ASP A 454 5.09 9.98 19.96
C ASP A 454 4.23 8.76 20.38
N VAL A 455 3.59 8.08 19.42
CA VAL A 455 2.83 6.85 19.66
C VAL A 455 3.75 5.64 19.80
N ASP A 456 3.41 4.73 20.71
CA ASP A 456 3.99 3.39 20.74
C ASP A 456 3.26 2.51 19.72
N ALA A 457 3.80 2.46 18.51
CA ALA A 457 3.25 1.67 17.41
C ALA A 457 3.16 0.16 17.74
N THR A 458 4.12 -0.35 18.53
CA THR A 458 4.13 -1.76 18.95
C THR A 458 2.96 -2.06 19.89
N TYR A 459 2.72 -1.17 20.86
CA TYR A 459 1.57 -1.25 21.76
C TYR A 459 0.24 -1.11 21.00
N LEU A 460 0.11 -0.12 20.13
CA LEU A 460 -1.13 0.08 19.36
C LEU A 460 -1.44 -1.10 18.45
N THR A 461 -0.41 -1.70 17.82
CA THR A 461 -0.55 -2.88 16.95
C THR A 461 -0.89 -4.14 17.73
N ASN A 462 -0.15 -4.44 18.79
CA ASN A 462 -0.23 -5.75 19.46
C ASN A 462 -1.28 -5.79 20.58
N ASP A 463 -1.53 -4.67 21.24
CA ASP A 463 -2.37 -4.63 22.43
C ASP A 463 -3.75 -4.01 22.19
N ILE A 464 -3.84 -3.01 21.30
CA ILE A 464 -5.10 -2.33 21.02
C ILE A 464 -5.81 -2.92 19.79
N ALA A 465 -5.17 -2.86 18.61
CA ALA A 465 -5.75 -3.34 17.36
C ALA A 465 -6.17 -4.82 17.41
N THR A 466 -7.07 -5.21 16.52
CA THR A 466 -7.38 -6.63 16.31
C THR A 466 -6.17 -7.33 15.71
N ALA A 467 -5.89 -8.55 16.17
CA ALA A 467 -4.72 -9.28 15.71
C ALA A 467 -4.91 -9.72 14.25
N GLY A 468 -4.00 -9.27 13.37
CA GLY A 468 -4.05 -9.51 11.94
C GLY A 468 -3.30 -8.42 11.18
N ALA A 469 -2.95 -8.69 9.92
CA ALA A 469 -2.56 -7.62 9.01
C ALA A 469 -3.80 -6.78 8.65
N GLY A 470 -3.63 -5.47 8.53
CA GLY A 470 -4.72 -4.55 8.11
C GLY A 470 -5.53 -3.90 9.25
N HIS A 471 -5.11 -4.01 10.52
CA HIS A 471 -5.82 -3.41 11.66
C HIS A 471 -5.06 -2.26 12.35
N TYR A 472 -3.80 -2.04 12.00
CA TYR A 472 -3.02 -0.88 12.44
C TYR A 472 -2.47 -0.13 11.23
N PHE A 473 -2.58 1.19 11.27
CA PHE A 473 -2.12 2.11 10.25
C PHE A 473 -1.33 3.24 10.90
N SER A 474 -0.16 3.55 10.36
CA SER A 474 0.67 4.68 10.83
C SER A 474 0.55 5.86 9.86
N GLY A 475 0.30 7.05 10.38
CA GLY A 475 0.48 8.32 9.66
C GLY A 475 1.63 9.11 10.26
N ALA A 476 2.50 9.68 9.43
CA ALA A 476 3.58 10.54 9.92
C ALA A 476 3.01 11.85 10.50
N ASN A 477 1.89 12.32 9.95
CA ASN A 477 1.19 13.51 10.40
C ASN A 477 -0.30 13.46 10.03
N TYR A 478 -1.07 14.44 10.51
CA TYR A 478 -2.51 14.51 10.28
C TYR A 478 -2.94 14.64 8.82
N THR A 479 -2.06 15.05 7.89
CA THR A 479 -2.41 15.13 6.46
C THR A 479 -2.52 13.77 5.80
N ASP A 480 -1.91 12.73 6.37
CA ASP A 480 -2.00 11.36 5.89
C ASP A 480 -3.36 10.71 6.22
N LEU A 481 -4.07 11.27 7.20
CA LEU A 481 -5.26 10.66 7.80
C LEU A 481 -6.40 10.45 6.79
N GLN A 482 -6.61 11.38 5.86
CA GLN A 482 -7.64 11.20 4.83
C GLN A 482 -7.36 9.97 3.97
N THR A 483 -6.11 9.83 3.51
CA THR A 483 -5.69 8.69 2.68
C THR A 483 -5.79 7.38 3.44
N ILE A 484 -5.38 7.36 4.72
CA ILE A 484 -5.49 6.17 5.56
C ILE A 484 -6.96 5.75 5.71
N LEU A 485 -7.84 6.69 6.05
CA LEU A 485 -9.27 6.41 6.24
C LEU A 485 -9.96 5.98 4.94
N ASP A 486 -9.58 6.54 3.80
CA ASP A 486 -10.13 6.16 2.48
C ASP A 486 -9.73 4.74 2.07
N ASN A 487 -8.62 4.23 2.59
CA ASN A 487 -8.10 2.90 2.30
C ASN A 487 -8.49 1.85 3.35
N LEU A 488 -9.24 2.21 4.41
CA LEU A 488 -9.73 1.24 5.39
C LEU A 488 -10.75 0.29 4.74
N ASP A 489 -10.38 -0.99 4.61
CA ASP A 489 -11.33 -2.04 4.26
C ASP A 489 -12.03 -2.57 5.52
N LEU A 490 -13.25 -2.09 5.77
CA LEU A 490 -14.07 -2.59 6.87
C LEU A 490 -14.86 -3.87 6.53
N CYS A 491 -14.77 -4.38 5.29
CA CYS A 491 -15.74 -5.32 4.72
C CYS A 491 -15.22 -6.73 4.43
N HIS A 492 -14.10 -7.14 5.04
CA HIS A 492 -13.57 -8.50 4.93
C HIS A 492 -14.56 -9.61 5.31
#